data_AF-A0A832D0A9-F1
#
_entry.id   AF-A0A832D0A9-F1
#
_cell.length_a   1.000
_cell.length_b   1.000
_cell.length_c   1.000
_cell.angle_alpha   90.00
_cell.angle_beta   90.00
_cell.angle_gamma   90.00
#
_symmetry.space_group_name_H-M   'P 1'
#
loop_
_entity.id
_entity.type
_entity.pdbx_description
1 polymer ?
#
loop_
_entity_poly.entity_id
_entity_poly.type
_entity_poly.pdbx_seq_one_letter_code
_entity_poly.pdbx_strand_id
1 'polypeptide(L)'
;MKTIEVANIDSSTGGGAIRAYKILLYRAKTGVECQSLLLGYNSQTLRESRERCPPIGFALPSKILTLLPLPHSMKSALLPLKLIFYFKRYGKIDADIVISHHETIDSLRLSANLAETLGSKSLAILQLPPIYGNKSRLDNIMEAVQTFNYLLTTPKLDVRDIPWIMYMRSIHRPWNEAFYEVVDYYLKRFDMLLAVSPSIPLEMGENWSSRVLSLRPGYGFDENELSLLRDLKSRRVHSKPIAVFPARLEVRKGL
;
A
#
# COMPACT_ATOMS: atom_id res chain seq x y z
N MET A 1 -6.53 -14.23 21.22
CA MET A 1 -6.43 -14.12 19.76
C MET A 1 -5.03 -13.67 19.41
N LYS A 2 -4.33 -14.42 18.57
CA LYS A 2 -2.98 -14.17 18.06
C LYS A 2 -3.04 -13.72 16.61
N THR A 3 -2.41 -12.61 16.29
CA THR A 3 -2.42 -12.04 14.94
C THR A 3 -1.02 -11.85 14.41
N ILE A 4 -0.81 -12.17 13.13
CA ILE A 4 0.37 -11.73 12.38
C ILE A 4 -0.04 -10.66 11.39
N GLU A 5 0.49 -9.45 11.56
CA GLU A 5 0.26 -8.31 10.69
C GLU A 5 1.38 -8.23 9.63
N VAL A 6 1.02 -8.39 8.36
CA VAL A 6 1.93 -8.20 7.22
C VAL A 6 1.74 -6.79 6.68
N ALA A 7 2.73 -5.92 6.87
CA ALA A 7 2.59 -4.50 6.60
C ALA A 7 3.87 -3.84 6.11
N ASN A 8 3.70 -2.84 5.25
CA ASN A 8 4.68 -1.77 5.10
C ASN A 8 4.33 -0.67 6.13
N ILE A 9 5.27 -0.33 7.00
CA ILE A 9 5.11 0.69 8.04
C ILE A 9 6.13 1.81 7.89
N ASP A 10 6.77 1.95 6.73
CA ASP A 10 7.61 3.11 6.47
C ASP A 10 6.73 4.34 6.25
N SER A 11 6.68 5.24 7.24
CA SER A 11 5.86 6.45 7.17
C SER A 11 6.26 7.39 6.02
N SER A 12 7.43 7.20 5.41
CA SER A 12 7.87 7.99 4.25
C SER A 12 7.23 7.53 2.93
N THR A 13 6.71 6.30 2.84
CA THR A 13 6.19 5.75 1.57
C THR A 13 4.77 6.21 1.26
N GLY A 14 4.04 6.70 2.25
CA GLY A 14 2.77 7.41 2.06
C GLY A 14 1.70 7.11 3.11
N GLY A 15 0.51 7.66 2.87
CA GLY A 15 -0.63 7.52 3.79
C GLY A 15 -1.08 6.07 4.00
N GLY A 16 -0.73 5.16 3.08
CA GLY A 16 -1.06 3.76 3.20
C GLY A 16 -0.30 3.07 4.34
N ALA A 17 1.02 3.18 4.29
CA ALA A 17 1.93 2.74 5.33
C ALA A 17 1.64 3.42 6.69
N ILE A 18 1.32 4.72 6.70
CA ILE A 18 0.94 5.43 7.94
C ILE A 18 -0.30 4.81 8.59
N ARG A 19 -1.33 4.46 7.81
CA ARG A 19 -2.53 3.80 8.34
C ARG A 19 -2.21 2.40 8.86
N ALA A 20 -1.44 1.62 8.11
CA ALA A 20 -1.03 0.28 8.53
C ALA A 20 -0.27 0.34 9.87
N TYR A 21 0.68 1.28 9.97
CA TYR A 21 1.42 1.57 11.19
C TYR A 21 0.50 1.94 12.37
N LYS A 22 -0.44 2.87 12.17
CA LYS A 22 -1.38 3.28 13.22
C LYS A 22 -2.28 2.11 13.66
N ILE A 23 -2.77 1.29 12.73
CA ILE A 23 -3.58 0.10 13.06
C ILE A 23 -2.76 -0.88 13.89
N LEU A 24 -1.51 -1.14 13.51
CA LEU A 24 -0.59 -2.00 14.24
C LEU A 24 -0.37 -1.50 15.68
N LEU A 25 -0.10 -0.19 15.85
CA LEU A 25 0.05 0.41 17.17
C LEU A 25 -1.23 0.40 18.01
N TYR A 26 -2.40 0.49 17.37
CA TYR A 26 -3.70 0.46 18.03
C TYR A 26 -4.05 -0.95 18.51
N ARG A 27 -3.81 -1.98 17.70
CA ARG A 27 -4.08 -3.39 18.06
C ARG A 27 -3.36 -3.84 19.32
N ALA A 28 -2.13 -3.38 19.51
CA ALA A 28 -1.40 -3.66 20.75
C ALA A 28 -2.14 -3.17 22.01
N LYS A 29 -3.02 -2.18 21.88
CA LYS A 29 -3.85 -1.66 22.99
C LYS A 29 -5.15 -2.44 23.19
N THR A 30 -5.56 -3.29 22.24
CA THR A 30 -6.84 -4.00 22.29
C THR A 30 -6.73 -5.40 22.92
N GLY A 31 -5.63 -5.71 23.62
CA GLY A 31 -5.42 -7.01 24.27
C GLY A 31 -5.20 -8.19 23.31
N VAL A 32 -4.91 -7.91 22.03
CA VAL A 32 -4.61 -8.92 21.01
C VAL A 32 -3.10 -9.18 21.00
N GLU A 33 -2.69 -10.45 21.02
CA GLU A 33 -1.28 -10.81 20.88
C GLU A 33 -0.86 -10.55 19.42
N CYS A 34 0.00 -9.55 19.22
CA CYS A 34 0.34 -9.04 17.90
C CYS A 34 1.80 -9.35 17.57
N GLN A 35 2.03 -9.95 16.41
CA GLN A 35 3.33 -10.11 15.79
C GLN A 35 3.29 -9.49 14.40
N SER A 36 4.45 -9.04 13.87
CA SER A 36 4.49 -8.41 12.56
C SER A 36 5.52 -9.02 11.60
N LEU A 37 5.17 -9.02 10.32
CA LEU A 37 6.07 -9.31 9.22
C LEU A 37 6.20 -8.04 8.38
N LEU A 38 7.35 -7.38 8.47
CA LEU A 38 7.51 -6.03 7.91
C LEU A 38 8.07 -6.08 6.49
N LEU A 39 7.37 -5.44 5.55
CA LEU A 39 7.77 -5.24 4.16
C LEU A 39 8.66 -4.01 3.96
N GLY A 40 8.48 -2.99 4.82
CA GLY A 40 9.19 -1.72 4.80
C GLY A 40 9.02 -1.01 6.14
N TYR A 41 10.05 -0.29 6.58
CA TYR A 41 10.08 0.42 7.85
C TYR A 41 11.19 1.46 7.87
N ASN A 42 11.07 2.45 8.76
CA ASN A 42 12.18 3.33 9.13
C ASN A 42 12.54 3.11 10.61
N SER A 43 13.63 3.73 11.09
CA SER A 43 14.12 3.51 12.45
C SER A 43 13.09 3.84 13.53
N GLN A 44 12.26 4.86 13.32
CA GLN A 44 11.23 5.24 14.27
C GLN A 44 10.11 4.19 14.31
N THR A 45 9.54 3.85 13.16
CA THR A 45 8.41 2.92 13.10
C THR A 45 8.79 1.50 13.51
N LEU A 46 10.04 1.09 13.28
CA LEU A 46 10.59 -0.16 13.79
C LEU A 46 10.74 -0.16 15.32
N ARG A 47 11.22 0.94 15.91
CA ARG A 47 11.41 1.03 17.37
C ARG A 47 10.07 0.87 18.09
N GLU A 48 9.06 1.62 17.64
CA GLU A 48 7.72 1.59 18.24
C GLU A 48 7.00 0.26 17.97
N SER A 49 7.20 -0.38 16.81
CA SER A 49 6.59 -1.68 16.52
C SER A 49 7.17 -2.81 17.37
N ARG A 50 8.48 -2.79 17.70
CA ARG A 50 9.11 -3.80 18.56
C ARG A 50 8.46 -3.94 19.94
N GLU A 51 8.00 -2.83 20.51
CA GLU A 51 7.40 -2.81 21.84
C GLU A 51 5.93 -3.27 21.82
N ARG A 52 5.25 -3.11 20.68
CA ARG A 52 3.79 -3.23 20.59
C ARG A 52 3.30 -4.40 19.75
N CYS A 53 3.94 -4.65 18.63
CA CYS A 53 3.65 -5.76 17.72
C CYS A 53 4.98 -6.28 17.14
N PRO A 54 5.78 -6.98 17.96
CA PRO A 54 7.16 -7.29 17.65
C PRO A 54 7.32 -7.96 16.28
N PRO A 55 8.31 -7.52 15.47
CA PRO A 55 8.56 -8.12 14.18
C PRO A 55 9.16 -9.53 14.35
N ILE A 56 8.45 -10.54 13.84
CA ILE A 56 8.93 -11.93 13.78
C ILE A 56 9.77 -12.20 12.53
N GLY A 57 9.71 -11.27 11.57
CA GLY A 57 10.56 -11.30 10.39
C GLY A 57 10.44 -10.04 9.55
N PHE A 58 11.28 -10.00 8.53
CA PHE A 58 11.32 -8.94 7.53
C PHE A 58 11.24 -9.59 6.16
N ALA A 59 10.49 -8.97 5.26
CA ALA A 59 10.48 -9.33 3.86
C ALA A 59 11.40 -8.36 3.12
N LEU A 60 12.63 -8.78 2.87
CA LEU A 60 13.61 -7.98 2.13
C LEU A 60 13.63 -8.43 0.65
N PRO A 61 13.66 -7.49 -0.32
CA PRO A 61 13.88 -7.84 -1.71
C PRO A 61 15.20 -8.59 -1.86
N SER A 62 15.25 -9.56 -2.78
CA SER A 62 16.43 -10.42 -2.96
C SER A 62 17.66 -9.57 -3.29
N LYS A 63 18.85 -9.99 -2.83
CA LYS A 63 20.12 -9.30 -3.13
C LYS A 63 20.34 -9.10 -4.64
N ILE A 64 19.87 -10.05 -5.46
CA ILE A 64 19.93 -10.00 -6.93
C ILE A 64 19.20 -8.76 -7.45
N LEU A 65 17.99 -8.47 -6.94
CA LEU A 65 17.23 -7.27 -7.32
C LEU A 65 17.89 -5.97 -6.83
N THR A 66 18.56 -6.01 -5.67
CA THR A 66 19.27 -4.83 -5.15
C THR A 66 20.51 -4.47 -5.97
N LEU A 67 21.18 -5.47 -6.57
CA LEU A 67 22.40 -5.31 -7.37
C LEU A 67 22.16 -4.85 -8.81
N LEU A 68 20.93 -4.98 -9.32
CA LEU A 68 20.60 -4.45 -10.65
C LEU A 68 20.77 -2.92 -10.63
N PRO A 69 21.47 -2.32 -11.62
CA PRO A 69 21.66 -0.86 -11.71
C PRO A 69 20.39 -0.20 -12.28
N LEU A 70 19.24 -0.56 -11.75
CA LEU A 70 17.94 -0.06 -12.16
C LEU A 70 17.42 1.01 -11.19
N PRO A 71 16.70 2.02 -11.68
CA PRO A 71 15.93 2.94 -10.84
C PRO A 71 15.07 2.19 -9.82
N HIS A 72 14.90 2.75 -8.61
CA HIS A 72 14.15 2.09 -7.53
C HIS A 72 12.71 1.72 -7.94
N SER A 73 12.09 2.58 -8.76
CA SER A 73 10.78 2.37 -9.35
C SER A 73 10.72 1.21 -10.36
N MET A 74 11.82 0.95 -11.09
CA MET A 74 11.96 -0.22 -11.97
C MET A 74 12.26 -1.50 -11.18
N LYS A 75 12.93 -1.40 -10.03
CA LYS A 75 13.09 -2.55 -9.13
C LYS A 75 11.73 -2.98 -8.59
N SER A 76 10.91 -2.05 -8.07
CA SER A 76 9.52 -2.31 -7.64
C SER A 76 8.60 -2.84 -8.75
N ALA A 77 8.94 -2.59 -10.00
CA ALA A 77 8.26 -3.13 -11.16
C ALA A 77 8.72 -4.55 -11.54
N LEU A 78 9.99 -4.91 -11.37
CA LEU A 78 10.47 -6.28 -11.63
C LEU A 78 10.10 -7.26 -10.49
N LEU A 79 9.49 -6.74 -9.44
CA LEU A 79 9.15 -7.45 -8.21
C LEU A 79 8.12 -8.60 -8.37
N PRO A 80 7.15 -8.64 -9.31
CA PRO A 80 6.13 -9.69 -9.27
C PRO A 80 6.53 -11.01 -9.95
N LEU A 81 7.72 -11.10 -10.54
CA LEU A 81 8.23 -12.37 -11.05
C LEU A 81 9.30 -12.91 -10.09
N LYS A 82 8.84 -13.57 -9.03
CA LYS A 82 9.65 -14.28 -8.02
C LYS A 82 10.51 -13.38 -7.12
N LEU A 83 9.87 -12.56 -6.28
CA LEU A 83 10.51 -12.15 -5.03
C LEU A 83 10.84 -13.38 -4.16
N ILE A 84 12.11 -13.75 -4.17
CA ILE A 84 12.73 -14.53 -3.10
C ILE A 84 12.89 -13.54 -1.94
N PHE A 85 11.84 -13.41 -1.12
CA PHE A 85 11.95 -12.71 0.14
C PHE A 85 12.80 -13.56 1.09
N TYR A 86 13.87 -12.98 1.62
CA TYR A 86 14.62 -13.62 2.69
C TYR A 86 13.88 -13.41 4.01
N PHE A 87 13.33 -14.48 4.57
CA PHE A 87 12.71 -14.45 5.89
C PHE A 87 13.77 -14.65 6.97
N LYS A 88 14.18 -13.57 7.62
CA LYS A 88 14.91 -13.69 8.88
C LYS A 88 13.92 -13.97 10.00
N ARG A 89 13.78 -15.25 10.38
CA ARG A 89 12.83 -15.72 11.38
C ARG A 89 13.42 -15.70 12.79
N TYR A 90 12.64 -15.25 13.77
CA TYR A 90 12.95 -15.37 15.19
C TYR A 90 11.86 -16.22 15.87
N GLY A 91 12.12 -17.51 16.12
CA GLY A 91 11.27 -18.37 16.96
C GLY A 91 10.11 -19.10 16.28
N LYS A 92 9.26 -19.78 17.09
CA LYS A 92 8.06 -20.51 16.63
C LYS A 92 6.97 -19.50 16.27
N ILE A 93 6.31 -19.71 15.14
CA ILE A 93 5.27 -18.83 14.60
C ILE A 93 3.95 -19.57 14.77
N ASP A 94 2.99 -18.91 15.39
CA ASP A 94 1.63 -19.40 15.61
C ASP A 94 0.69 -18.20 15.57
N ALA A 95 -0.44 -18.32 14.88
CA ALA A 95 -1.40 -17.25 14.72
C ALA A 95 -2.81 -17.82 14.52
N ASP A 96 -3.81 -17.17 15.11
CA ASP A 96 -5.20 -17.45 14.80
C ASP A 96 -5.58 -16.79 13.45
N ILE A 97 -5.03 -15.59 13.19
CA ILE A 97 -5.34 -14.79 12.01
C ILE A 97 -4.07 -14.13 11.43
N VAL A 98 -3.88 -14.20 10.12
CA VAL A 98 -2.89 -13.43 9.36
C VAL A 98 -3.58 -12.28 8.63
N ILE A 99 -3.04 -11.08 8.77
CA ILE A 99 -3.68 -9.84 8.34
C ILE A 99 -2.78 -9.10 7.37
N SER A 100 -3.26 -8.90 6.14
CA SER A 100 -2.60 -8.11 5.12
C SER A 100 -3.02 -6.64 5.22
N HIS A 101 -2.07 -5.75 5.49
CA HIS A 101 -2.26 -4.31 5.25
C HIS A 101 -1.94 -4.01 3.80
N HIS A 102 -2.95 -4.10 2.94
CA HIS A 102 -2.76 -4.01 1.51
C HIS A 102 -2.32 -2.61 1.08
N GLU A 103 -1.06 -2.54 0.67
CA GLU A 103 -0.48 -1.45 -0.12
C GLU A 103 0.15 -1.99 -1.42
N THR A 104 0.59 -3.25 -1.43
CA THR A 104 1.23 -3.91 -2.58
C THR A 104 0.73 -5.35 -2.74
N ILE A 105 0.92 -5.94 -3.92
CA ILE A 105 0.60 -7.35 -4.17
C ILE A 105 1.38 -8.31 -3.26
N ASP A 106 2.59 -7.91 -2.85
CA ASP A 106 3.44 -8.72 -1.97
C ASP A 106 2.82 -8.91 -0.60
N SER A 107 2.17 -7.88 -0.06
CA SER A 107 1.47 -8.01 1.21
C SER A 107 0.33 -9.03 1.11
N LEU A 108 -0.40 -9.07 0.00
CA LEU A 108 -1.49 -10.04 -0.23
C LEU A 108 -0.93 -11.45 -0.34
N ARG A 109 0.06 -11.63 -1.22
CA ARG A 109 0.72 -12.91 -1.47
C ARG A 109 1.33 -13.51 -0.20
N LEU A 110 2.13 -12.73 0.52
CA LEU A 110 2.80 -13.20 1.73
C LEU A 110 1.79 -13.57 2.81
N SER A 111 0.74 -12.77 3.00
CA SER A 111 -0.29 -13.06 4.00
C SER A 111 -1.08 -14.31 3.65
N ALA A 112 -1.51 -14.46 2.39
CA ALA A 112 -2.28 -15.62 1.95
C ALA A 112 -1.48 -16.93 2.08
N ASN A 113 -0.20 -16.92 1.69
CA ASN A 113 0.67 -18.08 1.80
C ASN A 113 1.03 -18.39 3.27
N LEU A 114 1.25 -17.36 4.10
CA LEU A 114 1.54 -17.53 5.51
C LEU A 114 0.33 -18.11 6.26
N ALA A 115 -0.88 -17.61 5.99
CA ALA A 115 -2.11 -18.14 6.57
C ALA A 115 -2.30 -19.62 6.21
N GLU A 116 -2.14 -19.98 4.93
CA GLU A 116 -2.23 -21.36 4.46
C GLU A 116 -1.19 -22.26 5.15
N THR A 117 0.06 -21.80 5.25
CA THR A 117 1.15 -22.56 5.89
C THR A 117 0.89 -22.80 7.38
N LEU A 118 0.26 -21.85 8.06
CA LEU A 118 -0.06 -21.94 9.48
C LEU A 118 -1.41 -22.60 9.77
N GLY A 119 -2.25 -22.82 8.75
CA GLY A 119 -3.65 -23.22 8.93
C GLY A 119 -4.51 -22.14 9.61
N SER A 120 -4.07 -20.88 9.55
CA SER A 120 -4.73 -19.74 10.19
C SER A 120 -5.81 -19.14 9.29
N LYS A 121 -6.73 -18.35 9.89
CA LYS A 121 -7.62 -17.47 9.13
C LYS A 121 -6.86 -16.31 8.49
N SER A 122 -7.43 -15.74 7.45
CA SER A 122 -6.79 -14.70 6.64
C SER A 122 -7.72 -13.50 6.42
N LEU A 123 -7.16 -12.30 6.64
CA LEU A 123 -7.85 -11.03 6.45
C LEU A 123 -7.00 -10.11 5.56
N ALA A 124 -7.60 -9.39 4.61
CA ALA A 124 -6.94 -8.28 3.95
C ALA A 124 -7.67 -6.97 4.20
N ILE A 125 -6.93 -5.91 4.57
CA ILE A 125 -7.41 -4.55 4.72
C ILE A 125 -6.96 -3.76 3.48
N LEU A 126 -7.89 -3.55 2.57
CA LEU A 126 -7.73 -2.83 1.32
C LEU A 126 -7.75 -1.32 1.57
N GLN A 127 -6.62 -0.68 1.28
CA GLN A 127 -6.48 0.77 1.42
C GLN A 127 -6.73 1.55 0.12
N LEU A 128 -6.65 0.85 -1.01
CA LEU A 128 -6.89 1.31 -2.37
C LEU A 128 -7.49 0.13 -3.16
N PRO A 129 -8.23 0.38 -4.26
CA PRO A 129 -8.66 -0.70 -5.16
C PRO A 129 -7.42 -1.37 -5.77
N PRO A 130 -7.17 -2.66 -5.47
CA PRO A 130 -6.03 -3.40 -6.00
C PRO A 130 -6.23 -3.75 -7.49
N ILE A 131 -7.48 -3.72 -7.95
CA ILE A 131 -7.92 -3.94 -9.33
C ILE A 131 -9.08 -2.98 -9.64
N TYR A 132 -9.30 -2.70 -10.92
CA TYR A 132 -10.42 -1.88 -11.40
C TYR A 132 -11.33 -2.74 -12.29
N GLY A 133 -12.62 -2.76 -11.99
CA GLY A 133 -13.61 -3.53 -12.77
C GLY A 133 -13.96 -2.87 -14.11
N ASN A 134 -13.88 -1.55 -14.18
CA ASN A 134 -14.18 -0.79 -15.41
C ASN A 134 -12.88 -0.52 -16.20
N LYS A 135 -12.77 -1.14 -17.39
CA LYS A 135 -11.59 -0.96 -18.27
C LYS A 135 -11.41 0.48 -18.73
N SER A 136 -12.48 1.20 -19.09
CA SER A 136 -12.41 2.61 -19.48
C SER A 136 -11.91 3.50 -18.33
N ARG A 137 -12.35 3.20 -17.10
CA ARG A 137 -11.84 3.89 -15.90
C ARG A 137 -10.33 3.66 -15.72
N LEU A 138 -9.87 2.42 -15.89
CA LEU A 138 -8.45 2.09 -15.84
C LEU A 138 -7.66 2.80 -16.94
N ASP A 139 -8.16 2.78 -18.18
CA ASP A 139 -7.54 3.46 -19.33
C ASP A 139 -7.40 4.97 -19.07
N ASN A 140 -8.42 5.63 -18.52
CA ASN A 140 -8.36 7.06 -18.17
C ASN A 140 -7.33 7.34 -17.07
N ILE A 141 -7.23 6.47 -16.06
CA ILE A 141 -6.19 6.58 -15.02
C ILE A 141 -4.80 6.45 -15.66
N MET A 142 -4.64 5.49 -16.57
CA MET A 142 -3.37 5.26 -17.26
C MET A 142 -2.99 6.42 -18.18
N GLU A 143 -3.94 6.99 -18.91
CA GLU A 143 -3.75 8.16 -19.76
C GLU A 143 -3.33 9.38 -18.93
N ALA A 144 -3.99 9.62 -17.80
CA ALA A 144 -3.60 10.67 -16.86
C ALA A 144 -2.17 10.43 -16.35
N VAL A 145 -1.79 9.17 -16.07
CA VAL A 145 -0.43 8.81 -15.61
C VAL A 145 0.60 9.15 -16.68
N GLN A 146 0.32 8.78 -17.93
CA GLN A 146 1.19 9.08 -19.06
C GLN A 146 1.30 10.59 -19.30
N THR A 147 0.20 11.32 -19.20
CA THR A 147 0.15 12.77 -19.41
C THR A 147 0.95 13.51 -18.36
N PHE A 148 0.74 13.21 -17.08
CA PHE A 148 1.50 13.81 -15.99
C PHE A 148 3.00 13.50 -16.09
N ASN A 149 3.37 12.26 -16.38
CA ASN A 149 4.78 11.89 -16.57
C ASN A 149 5.39 12.63 -17.76
N TYR A 150 4.64 12.78 -18.86
CA TYR A 150 5.06 13.60 -19.99
C TYR A 150 5.30 15.05 -19.57
N LEU A 151 4.39 15.66 -18.81
CA LEU A 151 4.49 17.03 -18.31
C LEU A 151 5.67 17.24 -17.34
N LEU A 152 5.90 16.29 -16.43
CA LEU A 152 7.05 16.33 -15.51
C LEU A 152 8.39 16.22 -16.24
N THR A 153 8.41 15.60 -17.41
CA THR A 153 9.64 15.37 -18.19
C THR A 153 9.83 16.42 -19.28
N THR A 154 8.83 17.26 -19.57
CA THR A 154 8.93 18.24 -20.66
C THR A 154 9.88 19.42 -20.42
N PRO A 155 10.24 19.85 -19.19
CA PRO A 155 11.35 20.79 -19.01
C PRO A 155 12.65 20.02 -18.74
N LYS A 156 13.45 19.82 -19.80
CA LYS A 156 14.78 19.14 -19.79
C LYS A 156 14.74 17.66 -19.41
N LEU A 157 14.25 16.82 -20.33
CA LEU A 157 14.48 15.38 -20.29
C LEU A 157 15.99 15.08 -20.19
N ASP A 158 16.43 14.53 -19.05
CA ASP A 158 17.71 13.82 -19.02
C ASP A 158 17.53 12.51 -19.79
N VAL A 159 18.52 12.15 -20.62
CA VAL A 159 18.56 10.87 -21.34
C VAL A 159 18.41 9.69 -20.36
N ARG A 160 18.77 9.89 -19.08
CA ARG A 160 18.56 8.93 -17.99
C ARG A 160 17.10 8.63 -17.67
N ASP A 161 16.15 9.51 -18.01
CA ASP A 161 14.71 9.33 -17.73
C ASP A 161 13.98 8.56 -18.85
N ILE A 162 14.61 8.44 -20.03
CA ILE A 162 14.03 7.74 -21.20
C ILE A 162 13.68 6.27 -20.88
N PRO A 163 14.53 5.48 -20.20
CA PRO A 163 14.17 4.11 -19.82
C PRO A 163 12.94 4.04 -18.92
N TRP A 164 12.77 5.00 -18.00
CA TRP A 164 11.60 5.09 -17.12
C TRP A 164 10.32 5.41 -17.90
N ILE A 165 10.37 6.37 -18.82
CA ILE A 165 9.24 6.75 -19.67
C ILE A 165 8.85 5.61 -20.61
N MET A 166 9.83 4.95 -21.23
CA MET A 166 9.60 3.79 -22.08
C MET A 166 9.03 2.61 -21.27
N TYR A 167 9.50 2.39 -20.05
CA TYR A 167 8.93 1.40 -19.14
C TYR A 167 7.45 1.70 -18.82
N MET A 168 7.14 2.95 -18.43
CA MET A 168 5.78 3.37 -18.10
C MET A 168 4.82 3.26 -19.30
N ARG A 169 5.31 3.46 -20.52
CA ARG A 169 4.50 3.33 -21.75
C ARG A 169 4.33 1.88 -22.22
N SER A 170 5.40 1.09 -22.20
CA SER A 170 5.43 -0.23 -22.86
C SER A 170 4.98 -1.38 -21.97
N ILE A 171 5.11 -1.25 -20.64
CA ILE A 171 4.83 -2.36 -19.72
C ILE A 171 3.45 -2.23 -19.11
N HIS A 172 2.96 -1.03 -18.79
CA HIS A 172 1.76 -0.92 -17.97
C HIS A 172 0.50 -1.60 -18.51
N ARG A 173 0.20 -1.56 -19.82
CA ARG A 173 -1.07 -2.11 -20.33
C ARG A 173 -1.16 -3.65 -20.30
N PRO A 174 -0.27 -4.42 -20.95
CA PRO A 174 -0.31 -5.88 -20.90
C PRO A 174 -0.02 -6.42 -19.49
N TRP A 175 0.78 -5.68 -18.72
CA TRP A 175 1.11 -6.07 -17.37
C TRP A 175 -0.04 -5.85 -16.40
N ASN A 176 -0.95 -4.91 -16.66
CA ASN A 176 -2.17 -4.74 -15.87
C ASN A 176 -3.11 -5.94 -15.99
N GLU A 177 -3.22 -6.59 -17.14
CA GLU A 177 -4.09 -7.78 -17.30
C GLU A 177 -3.51 -8.99 -16.57
N ALA A 178 -2.23 -9.30 -16.76
CA ALA A 178 -1.58 -10.38 -16.02
C ALA A 178 -1.53 -10.09 -14.50
N PHE A 179 -1.29 -8.83 -14.11
CA PHE A 179 -1.33 -8.40 -12.72
C PHE A 179 -2.73 -8.53 -12.13
N TYR A 180 -3.77 -8.22 -12.90
CA TYR A 180 -5.16 -8.40 -12.48
C TYR A 180 -5.43 -9.85 -12.09
N GLU A 181 -5.05 -10.81 -12.92
CA GLU A 181 -5.26 -12.24 -12.63
C GLU A 181 -4.54 -12.69 -11.35
N VAL A 182 -3.31 -12.24 -11.15
CA VAL A 182 -2.53 -12.59 -9.95
C VAL A 182 -3.15 -11.97 -8.70
N VAL A 183 -3.58 -10.71 -8.76
CA VAL A 183 -4.23 -10.04 -7.64
C VAL A 183 -5.59 -10.67 -7.33
N ASP A 184 -6.42 -10.91 -8.35
CA ASP A 184 -7.71 -11.61 -8.23
C ASP A 184 -7.54 -12.98 -7.57
N TYR A 185 -6.53 -13.75 -8.02
CA TYR A 185 -6.17 -15.04 -7.43
C TYR A 185 -5.89 -14.93 -5.92
N TYR A 186 -5.04 -13.99 -5.49
CA TYR A 186 -4.73 -13.85 -4.06
C TYR A 186 -5.89 -13.32 -3.24
N LEU A 187 -6.63 -12.32 -3.74
CA LEU A 187 -7.79 -11.79 -3.04
C LEU A 187 -8.86 -12.86 -2.80
N LYS A 188 -9.05 -13.77 -3.75
CA LYS A 188 -10.00 -14.90 -3.62
C LYS A 188 -9.63 -15.89 -2.52
N ARG A 189 -8.38 -15.90 -2.05
CA ARG A 189 -7.90 -16.81 -1.00
C ARG A 189 -8.09 -16.28 0.42
N PHE A 190 -8.41 -15.00 0.58
CA PHE A 190 -8.68 -14.44 1.90
C PHE A 190 -10.08 -14.84 2.39
N ASP A 191 -10.17 -15.25 3.66
CA ASP A 191 -11.45 -15.53 4.34
C ASP A 191 -12.32 -14.26 4.44
N MET A 192 -11.68 -13.09 4.59
CA MET A 192 -12.37 -11.81 4.66
C MET A 192 -11.57 -10.68 4.02
N LEU A 193 -12.28 -9.79 3.34
CA LEU A 193 -11.74 -8.56 2.77
C LEU A 193 -12.44 -7.35 3.41
N LEU A 194 -11.67 -6.45 3.99
CA LEU A 194 -12.13 -5.17 4.51
C LEU A 194 -11.63 -4.06 3.60
N ALA A 195 -12.46 -3.06 3.31
CA ALA A 195 -12.04 -1.85 2.63
C ALA A 195 -12.11 -0.66 3.58
N VAL A 196 -11.14 0.27 3.49
CA VAL A 196 -11.17 1.52 4.26
C VAL A 196 -12.11 2.58 3.68
N SER A 197 -12.79 2.29 2.57
CA SER A 197 -13.76 3.18 1.93
C SER A 197 -14.75 2.38 1.09
N PRO A 198 -16.06 2.74 1.06
CA PRO A 198 -17.05 2.17 0.15
C PRO A 198 -16.71 2.32 -1.34
N SER A 199 -15.89 3.31 -1.69
CA SER A 199 -15.46 3.51 -3.08
C SER A 199 -14.54 2.40 -3.59
N ILE A 200 -13.81 1.71 -2.70
CA ILE A 200 -12.84 0.67 -3.08
C ILE A 200 -13.54 -0.50 -3.76
N PRO A 201 -14.52 -1.19 -3.14
CA PRO A 201 -15.20 -2.29 -3.80
C PRO A 201 -16.03 -1.85 -5.01
N LEU A 202 -16.52 -0.60 -5.03
CA LEU A 202 -17.20 -0.06 -6.20
C LEU A 202 -16.25 0.07 -7.41
N GLU A 203 -15.04 0.60 -7.20
CA GLU A 203 -14.01 0.70 -8.26
C GLU A 203 -13.52 -0.70 -8.71
N MET A 204 -13.48 -1.68 -7.81
CA MET A 204 -13.10 -3.08 -8.13
C MET A 204 -14.15 -3.80 -9.00
N GLY A 205 -15.39 -3.30 -9.06
CA GLY A 205 -16.48 -3.86 -9.86
C GLY A 205 -17.45 -4.74 -9.05
N GLU A 206 -18.59 -5.06 -9.67
CA GLU A 206 -19.74 -5.71 -9.01
C GLU A 206 -19.38 -7.02 -8.30
N ASN A 207 -18.49 -7.82 -8.89
CA ASN A 207 -18.03 -9.10 -8.33
C ASN A 207 -17.39 -8.98 -6.94
N TRP A 208 -16.88 -7.79 -6.58
CA TRP A 208 -16.24 -7.53 -5.30
C TRP A 208 -17.13 -6.78 -4.32
N SER A 209 -18.19 -6.14 -4.80
CA SER A 209 -19.11 -5.33 -4.00
C SER A 209 -19.77 -6.12 -2.86
N SER A 210 -20.10 -7.38 -3.08
CA SER A 210 -20.70 -8.27 -2.09
C SER A 210 -19.68 -8.99 -1.21
N ARG A 211 -18.43 -9.10 -1.65
CA ARG A 211 -17.36 -9.83 -0.96
C ARG A 211 -16.55 -8.97 0.00
N VAL A 212 -16.43 -7.67 -0.30
CA VAL A 212 -15.59 -6.74 0.46
C VAL A 212 -16.46 -5.92 1.41
N LEU A 213 -16.23 -6.08 2.71
CA LEU A 213 -16.92 -5.29 3.72
C LEU A 213 -16.25 -3.91 3.84
N SER A 214 -17.01 -2.86 3.56
CA SER A 214 -16.49 -1.50 3.64
C SER A 214 -16.62 -0.95 5.05
N LEU A 215 -15.47 -0.63 5.64
CA LEU A 215 -15.39 0.21 6.80
C LEU A 215 -15.61 1.67 6.38
N ARG A 216 -16.16 2.47 7.29
CA ARG A 216 -16.13 3.94 7.20
C ARG A 216 -15.20 4.51 8.27
N PRO A 217 -13.89 4.19 8.22
CA PRO A 217 -12.95 4.76 9.17
C PRO A 217 -12.86 6.25 8.86
N GLY A 218 -13.56 7.07 9.65
CA GLY A 218 -13.34 8.50 9.64
C GLY A 218 -11.90 8.75 10.06
N TYR A 219 -11.05 9.20 9.13
CA TYR A 219 -9.77 9.78 9.52
C TYR A 219 -10.05 11.23 9.92
N GLY A 220 -10.19 11.45 11.23
CA GLY A 220 -10.22 12.81 11.78
C GLY A 220 -8.83 13.42 11.74
N PHE A 221 -8.75 14.73 11.58
CA PHE A 221 -7.52 15.48 11.82
C PHE A 221 -7.10 15.31 13.28
N ASP A 222 -5.82 15.08 13.54
CA ASP A 222 -5.31 15.15 14.90
C ASP A 222 -5.17 16.61 15.39
N GLU A 223 -4.98 16.83 16.69
CA GLU A 223 -4.91 18.19 17.23
C GLU A 223 -3.75 19.01 16.67
N ASN A 224 -2.66 18.36 16.25
CA ASN A 224 -1.54 19.07 15.62
C ASN A 224 -1.94 19.55 14.22
N GLU A 225 -2.59 18.69 13.43
CA GLU A 225 -3.14 19.02 12.11
C GLU A 225 -4.22 20.12 12.21
N LEU A 226 -5.12 20.02 13.20
CA LEU A 226 -6.11 21.06 13.49
C LEU A 226 -5.46 22.38 13.90
N SER A 227 -4.41 22.34 14.73
CA SER A 227 -3.66 23.53 15.13
C SER A 227 -3.01 24.22 13.93
N LEU A 228 -2.39 23.47 13.01
CA LEU A 228 -1.82 24.00 11.77
C LEU A 228 -2.89 24.67 10.89
N LEU A 229 -4.07 24.08 10.76
CA LEU A 229 -5.18 24.66 10.01
C LEU A 229 -5.71 25.95 10.67
N ARG A 230 -5.78 25.99 12.01
CA ARG A 230 -6.15 27.19 12.79
C ARG A 230 -5.12 28.31 12.61
N ASP A 231 -3.83 27.98 12.65
CA ASP A 231 -2.73 28.92 12.40
C ASP A 231 -2.74 29.48 10.98
N LEU A 232 -2.98 28.65 9.96
CA LEU A 232 -3.13 29.10 8.59
C LEU A 232 -4.33 30.05 8.42
N LYS A 233 -5.41 29.80 9.17
CA LYS A 233 -6.59 30.68 9.19
C LYS A 233 -6.30 32.02 9.88
N SER A 234 -5.53 32.03 10.97
CA SER A 234 -5.23 33.24 11.74
C SER A 234 -4.22 34.15 11.04
N ARG A 235 -3.29 33.60 10.24
CA ARG A 235 -2.29 34.36 9.46
C ARG A 235 -2.82 34.99 8.16
N ARG A 236 -4.14 34.97 7.93
CA ARG A 236 -4.72 35.44 6.65
C ARG A 236 -4.59 36.96 6.46
N VAL A 237 -4.02 37.33 5.32
CA VAL A 237 -3.97 38.72 4.79
C VAL A 237 -5.05 38.98 3.71
N HIS A 238 -5.76 37.93 3.25
CA HIS A 238 -6.72 38.03 2.14
C HIS A 238 -8.12 37.49 2.46
N SER A 239 -9.13 38.13 1.87
CA SER A 239 -10.57 37.89 2.10
C SER A 239 -11.18 36.73 1.28
N LYS A 240 -10.42 36.12 0.36
CA LYS A 240 -10.92 35.05 -0.51
C LYS A 240 -10.77 33.66 0.12
N PRO A 241 -11.70 32.72 -0.16
CA PRO A 241 -11.57 31.33 0.26
C PRO A 241 -10.35 30.68 -0.41
N ILE A 242 -9.52 30.02 0.39
CA ILE A 242 -8.35 29.27 -0.07
C ILE A 242 -8.75 27.79 -0.11
N ALA A 243 -8.62 27.17 -1.28
CA ALA A 243 -8.64 25.72 -1.41
C ALA A 243 -7.22 25.19 -1.25
N VAL A 244 -6.99 24.31 -0.28
CA VAL A 244 -5.71 23.63 -0.08
C VAL A 244 -5.87 22.19 -0.58
N PHE A 245 -4.95 21.74 -1.41
CA PHE A 245 -4.95 20.39 -1.97
C PHE A 245 -3.77 19.59 -1.38
N PRO A 246 -3.90 19.04 -0.15
CA PRO A 246 -2.81 18.34 0.51
C PRO A 246 -2.71 16.92 -0.05
N ALA A 247 -2.00 16.77 -1.17
CA ALA A 247 -1.80 15.50 -1.84
C ALA A 247 -0.31 15.30 -2.19
N ARG A 248 0.12 14.04 -2.25
CA ARG A 248 1.37 13.71 -2.95
C ARG A 248 1.25 14.19 -4.39
N LEU A 249 2.37 14.65 -4.97
CA LEU A 249 2.45 15.01 -6.38
C LEU A 249 2.37 13.74 -7.24
N GLU A 250 1.17 13.21 -7.38
CA GLU A 250 0.88 11.93 -8.04
C GLU A 250 -0.45 12.02 -8.79
N VAL A 251 -0.47 11.51 -10.01
CA VAL A 251 -1.63 11.51 -10.93
C VAL A 251 -2.91 11.01 -10.27
N ARG A 252 -2.79 9.94 -9.48
CA ARG A 252 -3.91 9.28 -8.81
C ARG A 252 -4.64 10.21 -7.83
N LYS A 253 -4.14 11.43 -7.61
CA LYS A 253 -4.73 12.48 -6.78
C LYS A 253 -5.47 13.56 -7.58
N GLY A 254 -5.51 13.47 -8.92
CA GLY A 254 -6.20 14.46 -9.77
C GLY A 254 -5.42 15.76 -9.93
N LEU A 255 -4.08 15.68 -9.82
CA LEU A 255 -3.14 16.76 -10.10
C LEU A 255 -2.76 16.79 -11.57
#